data_AF-Q0NZX8-F1
#
_entry.id   AF-Q0NZX8-F1
#
_cell.length_a   1.000
_cell.length_b   1.000
_cell.length_c   1.000
_cell.angle_alpha   90.00
_cell.angle_beta   90.00
_cell.angle_gamma   90.00
#
_symmetry.space_group_name_H-M   'P 1'
#
loop_
_entity.id
_entity.type
_entity.pdbx_description
1 polymer ?
#
loop_
_entity_poly.entity_id
_entity_poly.type
_entity_poly.pdbx_seq_one_letter_code
_entity_poly.pdbx_strand_id
1 'polypeptide(L)'
;SPPVCGTELLEVGEECDCGSPTNCRNPCCDATTCKLHSWVECESGECCEQCRFIKAGNVCRPQRSECDIAESCTGQSADCPTDDIQRNGQPCLNNFGYCYNGMCPIMYHQCIALFGASATVSPDSCFDSNLDGQGLFYCRRERARIFPCAKEDVKCGRLFCNYFQSSCLYQYSGDIDFGMVDDGTKCAEGKVCNSN
;
A
#
# COMPACT_ATOMS: atom_id res chain seq x y z
N SER A 1 -22.01 -34.55 21.17
CA SER A 1 -22.91 -35.36 20.33
C SER A 1 -22.12 -35.90 19.14
N PRO A 2 -22.61 -36.92 18.43
CA PRO A 2 -22.07 -37.31 17.13
C PRO A 2 -22.27 -36.18 16.11
N PRO A 3 -21.37 -36.01 15.13
CA PRO A 3 -21.53 -35.06 14.03
C PRO A 3 -22.76 -35.42 13.17
N VAL A 4 -23.43 -34.40 12.65
CA VAL A 4 -24.65 -34.49 11.84
C VAL A 4 -24.46 -33.68 10.56
N CYS A 5 -24.29 -34.40 9.46
CA CYS A 5 -24.17 -33.80 8.14
C CYS A 5 -25.47 -33.09 7.70
N GLY A 6 -25.30 -31.87 7.20
CA GLY A 6 -26.37 -31.03 6.66
C GLY A 6 -26.91 -30.02 7.66
N THR A 7 -26.14 -29.69 8.70
CA THR A 7 -26.47 -28.67 9.72
C THR A 7 -25.94 -27.28 9.39
N GLU A 8 -25.19 -27.13 8.28
CA GLU A 8 -24.44 -25.92 7.91
C GLU A 8 -23.30 -25.57 8.90
N LEU A 9 -22.96 -26.50 9.80
CA LEU A 9 -21.85 -26.36 10.74
C LEU A 9 -20.82 -27.43 10.43
N LEU A 10 -19.57 -27.01 10.17
CA LEU A 10 -18.48 -27.95 9.94
C LEU A 10 -18.12 -28.66 11.26
N GLU A 11 -18.48 -29.93 11.39
CA GLU A 11 -18.18 -30.74 12.57
C GLU A 11 -16.95 -31.64 12.38
N VAL A 12 -16.43 -32.18 13.48
CA VAL A 12 -15.25 -33.06 13.44
C VAL A 12 -15.58 -34.33 12.65
N GLY A 13 -14.87 -34.54 11.53
CA GLY A 13 -15.01 -35.71 10.66
C GLY A 13 -15.64 -35.39 9.30
N GLU A 14 -16.18 -34.19 9.13
CA GLU A 14 -16.67 -33.66 7.86
C GLU A 14 -15.56 -32.86 7.16
N GLU A 15 -15.59 -32.84 5.84
CA GLU A 15 -14.69 -31.98 5.04
C GLU A 15 -15.39 -30.67 4.65
N CYS A 16 -16.72 -30.69 4.56
CA CYS A 16 -17.57 -29.53 4.27
C CYS A 16 -19.00 -29.80 4.76
N ASP A 17 -19.75 -28.75 5.11
CA ASP A 17 -21.20 -28.83 5.34
C ASP A 17 -21.86 -27.57 4.74
N CYS A 18 -22.80 -27.77 3.82
CA CYS A 18 -23.55 -26.71 3.15
C CYS A 18 -25.06 -26.85 3.35
N GLY A 19 -25.48 -27.56 4.39
CA GLY A 19 -26.87 -27.85 4.68
C GLY A 19 -27.40 -29.06 3.91
N SER A 20 -28.71 -29.19 3.83
CA SER A 20 -29.34 -30.31 3.13
C SER A 20 -29.08 -30.29 1.62
N PRO A 21 -29.18 -31.44 0.92
CA PRO A 21 -29.02 -31.51 -0.53
C PRO A 21 -29.93 -30.58 -1.34
N THR A 22 -31.07 -30.16 -0.78
CA THR A 22 -31.99 -29.21 -1.44
C THR A 22 -31.56 -27.75 -1.29
N ASN A 23 -30.81 -27.41 -0.24
CA ASN A 23 -30.45 -26.03 0.10
C ASN A 23 -28.98 -25.71 -0.18
N CYS A 24 -28.13 -26.73 -0.32
CA CYS A 24 -26.72 -26.55 -0.58
C CYS A 24 -26.44 -25.75 -1.85
N ARG A 25 -25.72 -24.64 -1.67
CA ARG A 25 -25.24 -23.78 -2.78
C ARG A 25 -23.74 -23.84 -2.99
N ASN A 26 -23.01 -24.58 -2.16
CA ASN A 26 -21.58 -24.75 -2.30
C ASN A 26 -21.30 -25.85 -3.35
N PRO A 27 -20.82 -25.51 -4.56
CA PRO A 27 -20.57 -26.50 -5.61
C PRO A 27 -19.42 -27.46 -5.29
N CYS A 28 -18.63 -27.17 -4.24
CA CYS A 28 -17.49 -27.97 -3.83
C CYS A 28 -17.91 -29.15 -2.96
N CYS A 29 -19.08 -29.06 -2.34
CA CYS A 29 -19.50 -29.95 -1.27
C CYS A 29 -20.61 -30.91 -1.71
N ASP A 30 -20.40 -32.20 -1.49
CA ASP A 30 -21.49 -33.17 -1.54
C ASP A 30 -22.27 -33.10 -0.22
N ALA A 31 -23.39 -32.37 -0.25
CA ALA A 31 -24.32 -32.22 0.86
C ALA A 31 -24.90 -33.54 1.42
N THR A 32 -24.78 -34.65 0.69
CA THR A 32 -25.25 -35.97 1.17
C THR A 32 -24.22 -36.63 2.07
N THR A 33 -22.93 -36.37 1.83
CA THR A 33 -21.82 -37.06 2.49
C THR A 33 -20.98 -36.13 3.36
N CYS A 34 -21.18 -34.81 3.27
CA CYS A 34 -20.37 -33.78 3.90
C CYS A 34 -18.87 -33.92 3.57
N LYS A 35 -18.63 -34.28 2.30
CA LYS A 35 -17.30 -34.43 1.71
C LYS A 35 -17.10 -33.49 0.54
N LEU A 36 -15.86 -33.05 0.37
CA LEU A 36 -15.50 -32.33 -0.84
C LEU A 36 -15.55 -33.28 -2.04
N HIS A 37 -15.96 -32.78 -3.19
CA HIS A 37 -15.82 -33.56 -4.41
C HIS A 37 -14.34 -33.80 -4.74
N SER A 38 -14.03 -34.96 -5.33
CA SER A 38 -12.64 -35.35 -5.64
C SER A 38 -11.92 -34.45 -6.66
N TRP A 39 -12.65 -33.56 -7.34
CA TRP A 39 -12.11 -32.60 -8.30
C TRP A 39 -11.88 -31.21 -7.70
N VAL A 40 -12.20 -31.00 -6.42
CA VAL A 40 -11.93 -29.74 -5.72
C VAL A 40 -10.42 -29.54 -5.63
N GLU A 41 -9.95 -28.42 -6.15
CA GLU A 41 -8.54 -28.01 -6.12
C GLU A 41 -8.30 -26.93 -5.04
N CYS A 42 -9.35 -26.15 -4.73
CA CYS A 42 -9.30 -25.08 -3.73
C CYS A 42 -10.69 -24.81 -3.16
N GLU A 43 -10.75 -24.18 -1.99
CA GLU A 43 -12.01 -23.73 -1.35
C GLU A 43 -12.05 -22.22 -1.16
N SER A 44 -10.89 -21.60 -0.94
CA SER A 44 -10.73 -20.16 -0.69
C SER A 44 -9.44 -19.65 -1.31
N GLY A 45 -9.38 -18.36 -1.59
CA GLY A 45 -8.23 -17.66 -2.14
C GLY A 45 -8.60 -16.79 -3.32
N GLU A 46 -7.82 -15.75 -3.59
CA GLU A 46 -8.08 -14.79 -4.67
C GLU A 46 -7.99 -15.44 -6.06
N CYS A 47 -7.28 -16.58 -6.16
CA CYS A 47 -7.16 -17.41 -7.35
C CYS A 47 -7.99 -18.69 -7.28
N CYS A 48 -9.06 -18.71 -6.47
CA CYS A 48 -10.01 -19.81 -6.41
C CYS A 48 -11.39 -19.38 -6.92
N GLU A 49 -11.89 -20.05 -7.94
CA GLU A 49 -13.25 -19.85 -8.45
C GLU A 49 -13.91 -21.19 -8.71
N GLN A 50 -15.13 -21.37 -8.20
CA GLN A 50 -15.89 -22.62 -8.35
C GLN A 50 -15.07 -23.87 -8.02
N CYS A 51 -14.36 -23.81 -6.89
CA CYS A 51 -13.54 -24.89 -6.35
C CYS A 51 -12.35 -25.32 -7.21
N ARG A 52 -11.99 -24.50 -8.21
CA ARG A 52 -10.88 -24.75 -9.13
C ARG A 52 -9.92 -23.57 -9.14
N PHE A 53 -8.67 -23.85 -9.45
CA PHE A 53 -7.70 -22.78 -9.64
C PHE A 53 -8.11 -21.93 -10.84
N ILE A 54 -8.13 -20.61 -10.64
CA ILE A 54 -8.30 -19.67 -11.74
C ILE A 54 -7.12 -19.84 -12.71
N LYS A 55 -7.41 -19.85 -14.01
CA LYS A 55 -6.40 -20.06 -15.07
C LYS A 55 -5.23 -19.09 -14.94
N ALA A 56 -4.04 -19.59 -15.28
CA ALA A 56 -2.82 -18.82 -15.30
C ALA A 56 -2.97 -17.51 -16.09
N GLY A 57 -2.46 -16.40 -15.54
CA GLY A 57 -2.50 -15.08 -16.18
C GLY A 57 -3.75 -14.24 -15.89
N ASN A 58 -4.73 -14.75 -15.15
CA ASN A 58 -5.79 -13.89 -14.60
C ASN A 58 -5.22 -13.02 -13.48
N VAL A 59 -5.46 -11.72 -13.54
CA VAL A 59 -4.99 -10.78 -12.51
C VAL A 59 -5.77 -10.97 -11.22
N CYS A 60 -5.07 -11.30 -10.14
CA CYS A 60 -5.63 -11.39 -8.80
C CYS A 60 -5.37 -10.13 -7.97
N ARG A 61 -4.25 -9.44 -8.22
CA ARG A 61 -3.95 -8.13 -7.64
C ARG A 61 -3.58 -7.14 -8.75
N PRO A 62 -4.41 -6.11 -9.00
CA PRO A 62 -4.06 -5.08 -9.98
C PRO A 62 -2.98 -4.15 -9.42
N GLN A 63 -2.13 -3.63 -10.32
CA GLN A 63 -1.15 -2.59 -9.95
C GLN A 63 -1.85 -1.32 -9.44
N ARG A 64 -1.35 -0.74 -8.36
CA ARG A 64 -1.86 0.48 -7.71
C ARG A 64 -1.19 1.76 -8.22
N SER A 65 0.02 1.64 -8.75
CA SER A 65 0.79 2.73 -9.34
C SER A 65 1.70 2.19 -10.45
N GLU A 66 2.40 3.05 -11.19
CA GLU A 66 3.43 2.59 -12.14
C GLU A 66 4.66 1.96 -11.45
N CYS A 67 4.78 2.13 -10.13
CA CYS A 67 5.80 1.54 -9.29
C CYS A 67 5.38 0.20 -8.68
N ASP A 68 4.19 -0.30 -9.02
CA ASP A 68 3.60 -1.53 -8.51
C ASP A 68 3.47 -2.55 -9.65
N ILE A 69 3.65 -3.85 -9.38
CA ILE A 69 3.60 -4.91 -10.41
C ILE A 69 2.32 -5.71 -10.23
N ALA A 70 1.44 -5.79 -11.23
CA ALA A 70 0.24 -6.61 -11.07
C ALA A 70 0.56 -8.11 -10.97
N GLU A 71 0.00 -8.81 -9.98
CA GLU A 71 0.12 -10.26 -9.85
C GLU A 71 -1.02 -10.99 -10.54
N SER A 72 -0.67 -12.14 -11.09
CA SER A 72 -1.61 -13.03 -11.76
C SER A 72 -1.56 -14.42 -11.18
N CYS A 73 -2.72 -15.06 -11.16
CA CYS A 73 -2.87 -16.46 -10.77
C CYS A 73 -1.92 -17.34 -11.58
N THR A 74 -1.38 -18.36 -10.92
CA THR A 74 -0.45 -19.32 -11.53
C THR A 74 -1.16 -20.46 -12.25
N GLY A 75 -2.47 -20.64 -11.99
CA GLY A 75 -3.23 -21.82 -12.42
C GLY A 75 -2.92 -23.09 -11.64
N GLN A 76 -2.13 -23.00 -10.58
CA GLN A 76 -1.67 -24.14 -9.78
C GLN A 76 -1.80 -23.89 -8.25
N SER A 77 -2.31 -22.72 -7.88
CA SER A 77 -2.52 -22.30 -6.49
C SER A 77 -3.78 -21.44 -6.39
N ALA A 78 -4.41 -21.49 -5.23
CA ALA A 78 -5.55 -20.66 -4.86
C ALA A 78 -5.11 -19.27 -4.37
N ASP A 79 -3.87 -19.15 -3.92
CA ASP A 79 -3.32 -17.89 -3.42
C ASP A 79 -2.81 -17.04 -4.58
N CYS A 80 -3.08 -15.73 -4.51
CA CYS A 80 -2.38 -14.78 -5.37
C CYS A 80 -0.89 -14.78 -4.98
N PRO A 81 0.03 -14.68 -5.95
CA PRO A 81 1.44 -14.51 -5.64
C PRO A 81 1.69 -13.32 -4.71
N THR A 82 2.82 -13.35 -3.99
CA THR A 82 3.22 -12.25 -3.10
C THR A 82 3.35 -10.95 -3.90
N ASP A 83 2.87 -9.85 -3.31
CA ASP A 83 2.97 -8.49 -3.85
C ASP A 83 4.42 -8.14 -4.20
N ASP A 84 4.69 -7.95 -5.50
CA ASP A 84 5.96 -7.49 -6.02
C ASP A 84 5.84 -6.03 -6.49
N ILE A 85 6.97 -5.33 -6.42
CA ILE A 85 7.04 -3.90 -6.69
C ILE A 85 8.17 -3.59 -7.66
N GLN A 86 8.04 -2.47 -8.37
CA GLN A 86 9.15 -1.95 -9.12
C GLN A 86 10.32 -1.63 -8.19
N ARG A 87 11.53 -1.77 -8.71
CA ARG A 87 12.75 -1.49 -7.97
C ARG A 87 12.75 -0.04 -7.46
N ASN A 88 13.08 0.14 -6.19
CA ASN A 88 13.33 1.46 -5.62
C ASN A 88 14.36 2.24 -6.46
N GLY A 89 14.07 3.50 -6.77
CA GLY A 89 14.90 4.36 -7.62
C GLY A 89 14.50 4.39 -9.11
N GLN A 90 13.58 3.52 -9.57
CA GLN A 90 13.07 3.59 -10.95
C GLN A 90 12.35 4.93 -11.18
N PRO A 91 12.65 5.71 -12.25
CA PRO A 91 11.93 6.95 -12.53
C PRO A 91 10.43 6.72 -12.74
N CYS A 92 9.62 7.59 -12.16
CA CYS A 92 8.16 7.51 -12.22
C CYS A 92 7.54 8.90 -12.40
N LEU A 93 6.27 8.94 -12.78
CA LEU A 93 5.46 10.12 -13.09
C LEU A 93 6.21 11.03 -14.04
N ASN A 94 6.62 10.55 -15.21
CA ASN A 94 7.39 11.33 -16.18
C ASN A 94 8.66 11.99 -15.58
N ASN A 95 9.39 11.26 -14.73
CA ASN A 95 10.60 11.70 -14.03
C ASN A 95 10.38 12.79 -12.96
N PHE A 96 9.14 13.01 -12.51
CA PHE A 96 8.85 13.84 -11.33
C PHE A 96 9.23 13.15 -10.01
N GLY A 97 9.38 11.83 -10.00
CA GLY A 97 9.76 11.06 -8.82
C GLY A 97 10.58 9.83 -9.14
N TYR A 98 10.88 9.08 -8.08
CA TYR A 98 11.49 7.75 -8.15
C TYR A 98 10.65 6.78 -7.32
N CYS A 99 10.51 5.54 -7.79
CA CYS A 99 9.77 4.52 -7.10
C CYS A 99 10.36 4.26 -5.71
N TYR A 100 9.49 4.12 -4.72
CA TYR A 100 9.84 3.79 -3.35
C TYR A 100 8.70 2.95 -2.75
N ASN A 101 9.00 1.69 -2.44
CA ASN A 101 8.08 0.73 -1.82
C ASN A 101 6.72 0.66 -2.54
N GLY A 102 6.73 0.49 -3.86
CA GLY A 102 5.50 0.35 -4.67
C GLY A 102 4.81 1.67 -5.04
N MET A 103 5.33 2.81 -4.58
CA MET A 103 4.73 4.14 -4.78
C MET A 103 5.70 5.10 -5.46
N CYS A 104 5.17 6.19 -6.02
CA CYS A 104 5.97 7.30 -6.54
C CYS A 104 5.77 8.56 -5.65
N PRO A 105 6.48 8.67 -4.51
CA PRO A 105 6.34 9.82 -3.62
C PRO A 105 6.86 11.10 -4.28
N ILE A 106 5.99 12.10 -4.39
CA ILE A 106 6.34 13.44 -4.88
C ILE A 106 5.74 14.51 -3.97
N MET A 107 6.47 15.61 -3.79
CA MET A 107 6.04 16.73 -2.92
C MET A 107 4.68 17.31 -3.34
N TYR A 108 4.36 17.30 -4.64
CA TYR A 108 3.09 17.83 -5.15
C TYR A 108 1.88 17.05 -4.61
N HIS A 109 1.92 15.71 -4.67
CA HIS A 109 0.85 14.87 -4.14
C HIS A 109 0.76 14.97 -2.61
N GLN A 110 1.89 15.10 -1.91
CA GLN A 110 1.91 15.34 -0.47
C GLN A 110 1.23 16.67 -0.11
N CYS A 111 1.50 17.75 -0.85
CA CYS A 111 0.82 19.02 -0.65
C CYS A 111 -0.70 18.91 -0.86
N ILE A 112 -1.14 18.19 -1.90
CA ILE A 112 -2.56 17.93 -2.13
C ILE A 112 -3.18 17.13 -0.98
N ALA A 113 -2.49 16.10 -0.48
CA ALA A 113 -2.99 15.30 0.63
C ALA A 113 -3.15 16.12 1.92
N LEU A 114 -2.26 17.09 2.16
CA LEU A 114 -2.26 17.92 3.36
C LEU A 114 -3.20 19.13 3.31
N PHE A 115 -3.38 19.74 2.14
CA PHE A 115 -4.10 21.03 1.98
C PHE A 115 -5.26 20.99 0.97
N GLY A 116 -5.41 19.92 0.19
CA GLY A 116 -6.45 19.75 -0.80
C GLY A 116 -6.00 20.03 -2.24
N ALA A 117 -6.92 19.83 -3.20
CA ALA A 117 -6.62 19.77 -4.64
C ALA A 117 -5.96 21.02 -5.25
N SER A 118 -6.12 22.20 -4.63
CA SER A 118 -5.51 23.46 -5.12
C SER A 118 -4.09 23.71 -4.58
N ALA A 119 -3.54 22.79 -3.79
CA ALA A 119 -2.24 22.95 -3.20
C ALA A 119 -1.11 22.63 -4.18
N THR A 120 0.01 23.35 -4.06
CA THR A 120 1.23 23.14 -4.85
C THR A 120 2.45 23.19 -3.95
N VAL A 121 3.61 22.76 -4.46
CA VAL A 121 4.87 22.85 -3.71
C VAL A 121 5.31 24.32 -3.61
N SER A 122 5.73 24.75 -2.43
CA SER A 122 6.25 26.10 -2.25
C SER A 122 7.61 26.33 -2.92
N PRO A 123 7.99 27.61 -3.15
CA PRO A 123 9.33 27.96 -3.62
C PRO A 123 10.43 27.44 -2.69
N ASP A 124 11.62 27.23 -3.26
CA ASP A 124 12.79 26.69 -2.54
C ASP A 124 13.15 27.50 -1.29
N SER A 125 12.98 28.82 -1.32
CA SER A 125 13.26 29.70 -0.18
C SER A 125 12.46 29.36 1.07
N CYS A 126 11.28 28.74 0.96
CA CYS A 126 10.52 28.32 2.14
C CYS A 126 11.23 27.19 2.91
N PHE A 127 11.92 26.30 2.18
CA PHE A 127 12.60 25.15 2.75
C PHE A 127 13.85 25.54 3.53
N ASP A 128 14.41 26.74 3.33
CA ASP A 128 15.54 27.25 4.11
C ASP A 128 15.22 27.34 5.61
N SER A 129 13.94 27.43 5.99
CA SER A 129 13.51 27.34 7.40
C SER A 129 14.00 26.05 8.07
N ASN A 130 14.18 24.96 7.31
CA ASN A 130 14.67 23.68 7.83
C ASN A 130 16.15 23.72 8.27
N LEU A 131 16.87 24.80 7.97
CA LEU A 131 18.23 25.06 8.49
C LEU A 131 18.22 25.43 9.98
N ASP A 132 17.09 25.91 10.50
CA ASP A 132 17.00 26.40 11.89
C ASP A 132 17.23 25.28 12.90
N GLY A 133 16.77 24.06 12.61
CA GLY A 133 16.87 22.92 13.52
C GLY A 133 16.10 23.11 14.81
N GLN A 134 14.98 23.85 14.76
CA GLN A 134 14.13 24.17 15.90
C GLN A 134 12.66 23.91 15.59
N GLY A 135 11.90 23.54 16.63
CA GLY A 135 10.47 23.30 16.52
C GLY A 135 10.14 22.22 15.48
N LEU A 136 9.46 22.62 14.41
CA LEU A 136 8.99 21.75 13.33
C LEU A 136 9.92 21.75 12.10
N PHE A 137 11.01 22.53 12.15
CA PHE A 137 11.90 22.79 11.02
C PHE A 137 13.25 22.10 11.25
N TYR A 138 13.31 20.84 10.85
CA TYR A 138 14.48 19.96 11.00
C TYR A 138 14.49 18.94 9.87
N CYS A 139 15.56 18.14 9.77
CA CYS A 139 15.63 17.00 8.82
C CYS A 139 15.50 15.65 9.51
N ARG A 140 16.11 15.50 10.68
CA ARG A 140 16.14 14.22 11.38
C ARG A 140 15.97 14.41 12.87
N ARG A 141 15.39 13.39 13.50
CA ARG A 141 15.20 13.32 14.94
C ARG A 141 15.77 12.01 15.45
N GLU A 142 16.66 12.11 16.44
CA GLU A 142 17.17 10.95 17.17
C GLU A 142 16.70 11.06 18.62
N ARG A 143 15.74 10.20 19.01
CA ARG A 143 15.07 10.29 20.32
C ARG A 143 14.40 11.65 20.50
N ALA A 144 14.83 12.44 21.50
CA ALA A 144 14.33 13.78 21.77
C ALA A 144 15.14 14.89 21.09
N ARG A 145 16.23 14.55 20.38
CA ARG A 145 17.10 15.54 19.75
C ARG A 145 16.72 15.73 18.30
N ILE A 146 16.40 16.97 17.94
CA ILE A 146 16.19 17.41 16.56
C ILE A 146 17.52 17.91 15.96
N PHE A 147 17.73 17.65 14.68
CA PHE A 147 18.90 18.10 13.94
C PHE A 147 18.48 18.94 12.74
N PRO A 148 19.09 20.13 12.54
CA PRO A 148 18.85 20.94 11.36
C PRO A 148 19.21 20.16 10.09
N CYS A 149 18.60 20.54 8.98
CA CYS A 149 19.06 20.10 7.67
C CYS A 149 20.44 20.69 7.36
N ALA A 150 21.27 19.95 6.62
CA ALA A 150 22.31 20.57 5.83
C ALA A 150 21.67 21.34 4.66
N LYS A 151 22.43 22.23 4.03
CA LYS A 151 21.91 23.08 2.94
C LYS A 151 21.40 22.26 1.75
N GLU A 152 22.08 21.17 1.45
CA GLU A 152 21.71 20.20 0.41
C GLU A 152 20.48 19.35 0.76
N ASP A 153 20.09 19.29 2.04
CA ASP A 153 19.03 18.41 2.55
C ASP A 153 17.76 19.15 2.93
N VAL A 154 17.69 20.49 2.78
CA VAL A 154 16.53 21.31 3.20
C VAL A 154 15.20 20.83 2.60
N LYS A 155 15.25 20.18 1.44
CA LYS A 155 14.11 19.58 0.73
C LYS A 155 13.65 18.23 1.32
N CYS A 156 14.30 17.73 2.35
CA CYS A 156 13.98 16.49 3.05
C CYS A 156 13.54 16.71 4.51
N GLY A 157 13.37 17.97 4.91
CA GLY A 157 12.81 18.33 6.20
C GLY A 157 11.29 18.53 6.14
N ARG A 158 10.82 19.62 6.75
CA ARG A 158 9.42 20.05 6.66
C ARG A 158 9.01 20.26 5.21
N LEU A 159 7.85 19.73 4.82
CA LEU A 159 7.22 20.07 3.55
C LEU A 159 6.56 21.44 3.62
N PHE A 160 6.82 22.27 2.61
CA PHE A 160 6.18 23.57 2.44
C PHE A 160 5.33 23.60 1.17
N CYS A 161 4.09 24.07 1.32
CA CYS A 161 3.07 24.11 0.28
C CYS A 161 2.50 25.52 0.09
N ASN A 162 2.10 25.83 -1.13
CA ASN A 162 1.24 26.98 -1.41
C ASN A 162 -0.21 26.52 -1.46
N TYR A 163 -1.12 27.35 -0.96
CA TYR A 163 -2.56 27.14 -1.08
C TYR A 163 -3.25 28.49 -1.29
N PHE A 164 -3.92 28.64 -2.43
CA PHE A 164 -4.47 29.92 -2.89
C PHE A 164 -3.43 31.05 -2.88
N GLN A 165 -3.60 32.05 -2.01
CA GLN A 165 -2.72 33.22 -1.91
C GLN A 165 -1.67 33.09 -0.79
N SER A 166 -1.66 31.97 -0.07
CA SER A 166 -0.72 31.71 1.01
C SER A 166 0.44 30.84 0.52
N SER A 167 1.66 31.21 0.91
CA SER A 167 2.91 30.51 0.57
C SER A 167 3.66 30.12 1.84
N CYS A 168 4.61 29.19 1.70
CA CYS A 168 5.35 28.59 2.81
C CYS A 168 4.44 28.01 3.91
N LEU A 169 3.27 27.49 3.54
CA LEU A 169 2.40 26.82 4.51
C LEU A 169 2.99 25.46 4.86
N TYR A 170 2.85 25.08 6.12
CA TYR A 170 3.25 23.78 6.63
C TYR A 170 2.15 23.24 7.54
N GLN A 171 2.03 21.93 7.60
CA GLN A 171 1.11 21.26 8.52
C GLN A 171 1.80 20.93 9.85
N TYR A 172 1.01 20.88 10.91
CA TYR A 172 1.46 20.48 12.24
C TYR A 172 0.39 19.65 12.94
N SER A 173 0.83 18.72 13.78
CA SER A 173 -0.06 17.93 14.63
C SER A 173 0.60 17.65 15.98
N GLY A 174 -0.03 16.83 16.83
CA GLY A 174 0.62 16.33 18.04
C GLY A 174 1.84 15.46 17.75
N ASP A 175 1.87 14.83 16.57
CA ASP A 175 3.09 14.27 16.01
C ASP A 175 3.86 15.36 15.26
N ILE A 176 5.09 15.64 15.73
CA ILE A 176 5.95 16.65 15.13
C ILE A 176 6.50 16.19 13.78
N ASP A 177 6.53 14.88 13.48
CA ASP A 177 6.95 14.37 12.17
C ASP A 177 5.80 14.44 11.13
N PHE A 178 4.56 14.71 11.54
CA PHE A 178 3.44 14.88 10.61
C PHE A 178 3.64 16.09 9.70
N GLY A 179 3.68 15.88 8.39
CA GLY A 179 3.90 16.91 7.39
C GLY A 179 5.37 17.14 7.03
N MET A 180 6.26 16.24 7.45
CA MET A 180 7.61 16.13 6.89
C MET A 180 7.53 15.59 5.45
N VAL A 181 8.55 15.82 4.65
CA VAL A 181 8.66 15.23 3.31
C VAL A 181 8.84 13.71 3.45
N ASP A 182 8.02 12.91 2.75
CA ASP A 182 8.09 11.45 2.86
C ASP A 182 9.44 10.89 2.36
N ASP A 183 9.90 9.81 2.96
CA ASP A 183 11.05 9.05 2.45
C ASP A 183 10.82 8.58 1.01
N GLY A 184 11.90 8.55 0.22
CA GLY A 184 11.86 8.24 -1.21
C GLY A 184 11.45 9.42 -2.10
N THR A 185 10.99 10.53 -1.53
CA THR A 185 10.62 11.72 -2.33
C THR A 185 11.83 12.28 -3.05
N LYS A 186 11.69 12.55 -4.36
CA LYS A 186 12.72 13.21 -5.17
C LYS A 186 13.00 14.63 -4.64
N CYS A 187 14.23 14.88 -4.21
CA CYS A 187 14.67 16.19 -3.69
C CYS A 187 15.62 16.94 -4.65
N ALA A 188 16.25 16.22 -5.58
CA ALA A 188 16.99 16.76 -6.71
C ALA A 188 17.10 15.70 -7.81
N GLU A 189 17.70 16.04 -8.96
CA GLU A 189 17.95 15.06 -10.01
C GLU A 189 18.87 13.95 -9.49
N GLY A 190 18.41 12.69 -9.61
CA GLY A 190 19.13 11.51 -9.11
C GLY A 190 19.21 11.39 -7.58
N LYS A 191 18.45 12.19 -6.82
CA LYS A 191 18.46 12.17 -5.35
C LYS A 191 17.06 12.02 -4.76
N VAL A 192 16.99 11.31 -3.64
CA VAL A 192 15.77 11.12 -2.85
C VAL A 192 16.04 11.41 -1.38
N CYS A 193 14.98 11.72 -0.63
CA CYS A 193 15.02 11.82 0.82
C CYS A 193 15.10 10.44 1.48
N ASN A 194 15.89 10.34 2.54
CA ASN A 194 15.97 9.17 3.40
C ASN A 194 16.27 9.62 4.83
N SER A 195 15.37 9.29 5.75
CA SER A 195 15.47 9.66 7.17
C SER A 195 16.19 8.62 8.03
N ASN A 196 16.57 7.46 7.46
CA ASN A 196 17.36 6.40 8.12
C ASN A 196 18.87 6.58 7.97
#